data_AF-M4RRI4-F1
#
_entry.id   AF-M4RRI4-F1
#
_cell.length_a   1.000
_cell.length_b   1.000
_cell.length_c   1.000
_cell.angle_alpha   90.00
_cell.angle_beta   90.00
_cell.angle_gamma   90.00
#
_symmetry.space_group_name_H-M   'P 1'
#
loop_
_entity.id
_entity.type
_entity.pdbx_description
1 polymer ?
#
loop_
_entity_poly.entity_id
_entity_poly.type
_entity_poly.pdbx_seq_one_letter_code
_entity_poly.pdbx_strand_id
1 'polypeptide(L)'
;MTKKITQIIKINKINRVIVFALLLFSPVLLAKDYNFTAAESIINGYVDTHKIAGGVILVMKDGKELLHIAVGKQDVEADKDMKIDSLFRIASQTKALTSVGVMILKERGLINFTDPISKYIPSFKKTSVLVVHKDKSYTEVPAVREITVHDLLTHSAGISYGWGDNRRKMEGDWTSRLVFCR
;
A
#
# COMPACT_ATOMS: atom_id res chain seq x y z
N MET A 1 -24.53 -14.39 60.84
CA MET A 1 -23.33 -13.78 61.44
C MET A 1 -22.95 -12.53 60.63
N THR A 2 -23.84 -11.53 60.70
CA THR A 2 -24.04 -10.44 59.74
C THR A 2 -23.78 -9.09 60.40
N LYS A 3 -22.64 -8.97 61.11
CA LYS A 3 -22.28 -7.75 61.86
C LYS A 3 -20.81 -7.32 61.76
N LYS A 4 -19.98 -7.93 60.90
CA LYS A 4 -18.53 -7.62 60.84
C LYS A 4 -18.03 -6.88 59.59
N ILE A 5 -18.92 -6.48 58.66
CA ILE A 5 -18.50 -5.82 57.39
C ILE A 5 -18.74 -4.30 57.41
N THR A 6 -19.50 -3.75 58.35
CA THR A 6 -19.94 -2.34 58.31
C THR A 6 -19.05 -1.36 59.08
N GLN A 7 -17.81 -1.73 59.42
CA GLN A 7 -16.93 -0.86 60.23
C GLN A 7 -15.62 -0.44 59.58
N ILE A 8 -15.48 -0.65 58.27
CA ILE A 8 -14.41 -0.05 57.48
C ILE A 8 -15.11 0.93 56.54
N ILE A 9 -14.65 2.18 56.50
CA ILE A 9 -15.16 3.29 55.66
C ILE A 9 -16.29 4.13 56.30
N LYS A 10 -16.06 4.69 57.51
CA LYS A 10 -16.59 6.03 57.85
C LYS A 10 -15.60 7.06 57.33
N ILE A 11 -15.67 7.32 56.03
CA ILE A 11 -14.90 8.37 55.38
C ILE A 11 -15.73 9.67 55.47
N ASN A 12 -15.22 10.68 56.18
CA ASN A 12 -15.88 11.98 56.33
C ASN A 12 -16.23 12.60 54.98
N LYS A 13 -17.29 13.43 54.93
CA LYS A 13 -17.82 14.08 53.72
C LYS A 13 -16.73 14.82 52.91
N ILE A 14 -15.69 15.32 53.57
CA ILE A 14 -14.51 15.96 52.98
C ILE A 14 -13.66 14.97 52.16
N ASN A 15 -13.45 13.75 52.65
CA ASN A 15 -12.66 12.73 51.96
C ASN A 15 -13.40 12.13 50.75
N ARG A 16 -14.74 12.21 50.69
CA ARG A 16 -15.52 11.84 49.49
C ARG A 16 -15.27 12.79 48.32
N VAL A 17 -15.10 14.08 48.59
CA VAL A 17 -14.77 15.08 47.56
C VAL A 17 -13.35 14.87 47.05
N ILE A 18 -12.41 14.54 47.94
CA ILE A 18 -10.99 14.29 47.58
C ILE A 18 -10.85 13.03 46.70
N VAL A 19 -11.54 11.94 47.01
CA VAL A 19 -11.53 10.71 46.17
C VAL A 19 -12.20 10.94 44.81
N PHE A 20 -13.26 11.76 44.74
CA PHE A 20 -13.87 12.14 43.46
C PHE A 20 -12.99 13.09 42.64
N ALA A 21 -12.28 14.01 43.28
CA ALA A 21 -11.32 14.92 42.62
C ALA A 21 -10.08 14.18 42.08
N LEU A 22 -9.62 13.13 42.80
CA LEU A 22 -8.51 12.27 42.35
C LEU A 22 -8.89 11.37 41.15
N LEU A 23 -10.16 10.95 41.03
CA LEU A 23 -10.64 10.20 39.86
C LEU A 23 -10.87 11.09 38.62
N LEU A 24 -11.17 12.38 38.80
CA LEU A 24 -11.20 13.39 37.73
C LEU A 24 -9.79 13.84 37.29
N PHE A 25 -8.78 13.51 38.08
CA PHE A 25 -7.35 13.56 37.74
C PHE A 25 -6.82 12.21 37.20
N SER A 26 -7.70 11.37 36.65
CA SER A 26 -7.27 10.31 35.73
C SER A 26 -6.48 10.97 34.59
N PRO A 27 -5.42 10.33 34.06
CA PRO A 27 -4.49 10.99 33.16
C PRO A 27 -5.18 11.26 31.81
N VAL A 28 -5.84 12.41 31.70
CA VAL A 28 -5.75 13.20 30.48
C VAL A 28 -4.27 13.58 30.42
N LEU A 29 -3.41 12.72 29.88
CA LEU A 29 -2.07 13.08 29.39
C LEU A 29 -1.34 11.79 29.01
N LEU A 30 -1.68 11.24 27.85
CA LEU A 30 -0.71 10.78 26.86
C LEU A 30 -1.43 10.82 25.51
N ALA A 31 -2.05 11.96 25.18
CA ALA A 31 -2.20 12.29 23.77
C ALA A 31 -0.76 12.42 23.28
N LYS A 32 -0.30 11.44 22.52
CA LYS A 32 1.02 11.50 21.92
C LYS A 32 0.95 12.61 20.88
N ASP A 33 1.52 13.76 21.19
CA ASP A 33 1.58 14.88 20.25
C ASP A 33 2.50 14.49 19.11
N TYR A 34 1.92 14.25 17.94
CA TYR A 34 2.65 13.98 16.72
C TYR A 34 3.02 15.32 16.09
N ASN A 35 4.32 15.60 15.95
CA ASN A 35 4.79 16.77 15.26
C ASN A 35 5.07 16.43 13.78
N PHE A 36 4.30 17.01 12.87
CA PHE A 36 4.44 16.83 11.43
C PHE A 36 5.10 18.03 10.71
N THR A 37 5.56 19.05 11.43
CA THR A 37 6.16 20.27 10.85
C THR A 37 7.29 19.96 9.87
N ALA A 38 8.11 18.95 10.15
CA ALA A 38 9.17 18.55 9.23
C ALA A 38 8.61 17.98 7.90
N ALA A 39 7.57 17.16 7.95
CA ALA A 39 6.94 16.60 6.75
C ALA A 39 6.27 17.70 5.91
N GLU A 40 5.57 18.62 6.57
CA GLU A 40 4.96 19.80 5.94
C GLU A 40 6.03 20.70 5.30
N SER A 41 7.13 20.96 6.00
CA SER A 41 8.22 21.78 5.48
C SER A 41 8.87 21.14 4.25
N ILE A 42 9.09 19.83 4.25
CA ILE A 42 9.68 19.11 3.11
C ILE A 42 8.77 19.20 1.88
N ILE A 43 7.48 18.93 2.03
CA ILE A 43 6.57 18.92 0.87
C ILE A 43 6.36 20.33 0.31
N ASN A 44 6.21 21.33 1.17
CA ASN A 44 6.13 22.73 0.74
C ASN A 44 7.42 23.15 0.04
N GLY A 45 8.59 22.77 0.56
CA GLY A 45 9.87 23.03 -0.10
C GLY A 45 9.95 22.43 -1.52
N TYR A 46 9.32 21.28 -1.79
CA TYR A 46 9.25 20.73 -3.14
C TYR A 46 8.28 21.49 -4.07
N VAL A 47 7.21 22.05 -3.53
CA VAL A 47 6.30 22.94 -4.27
C VAL A 47 7.00 24.28 -4.57
N ASP A 48 7.61 24.90 -3.56
CA ASP A 48 8.30 26.19 -3.66
C ASP A 48 9.48 26.14 -4.63
N THR A 49 10.16 24.99 -4.72
CA THR A 49 11.26 24.77 -5.68
C THR A 49 10.80 24.17 -7.01
N HIS A 50 9.49 24.13 -7.27
CA HIS A 50 8.86 23.63 -8.49
C HIS A 50 9.27 22.20 -8.89
N LYS A 51 9.62 21.35 -7.91
CA LYS A 51 9.92 19.93 -8.15
C LYS A 51 8.66 19.09 -8.29
N ILE A 52 7.56 19.54 -7.66
CA ILE A 52 6.21 19.00 -7.84
C ILE A 52 5.23 20.17 -7.94
N ALA A 53 4.11 19.99 -8.64
CA ALA A 53 3.04 20.99 -8.70
C ALA A 53 2.30 21.12 -7.36
N GLY A 54 2.04 19.98 -6.71
CA GLY A 54 1.28 19.88 -5.47
C GLY A 54 1.09 18.42 -5.07
N GLY A 55 0.48 18.19 -3.91
CA GLY A 55 0.22 16.84 -3.40
C GLY A 55 -0.68 16.83 -2.19
N VAL A 56 -1.15 15.64 -1.84
CA VAL A 56 -1.93 15.38 -0.62
C VAL A 56 -1.18 14.37 0.24
N ILE A 57 -1.08 14.65 1.54
CA ILE A 57 -0.45 13.77 2.53
C ILE A 57 -1.51 13.37 3.54
N LEU A 58 -1.68 12.06 3.72
CA LEU A 58 -2.54 11.46 4.75
C LEU A 58 -1.69 10.54 5.65
N VAL A 59 -1.72 10.78 6.95
CA VAL A 59 -1.14 9.90 7.97
C VAL A 59 -2.26 9.41 8.87
N MET A 60 -2.45 8.09 8.91
CA MET A 60 -3.42 7.45 9.80
C MET A 60 -2.71 6.52 10.78
N LYS A 61 -3.20 6.47 12.01
CA LYS A 61 -2.77 5.50 13.02
C LYS A 61 -3.97 5.07 13.87
N ASP A 62 -4.09 3.77 14.11
CA ASP A 62 -5.16 3.20 14.94
C ASP A 62 -6.57 3.66 14.52
N GLY A 63 -6.79 3.78 13.20
CA GLY A 63 -8.04 4.26 12.61
C GLY A 63 -8.31 5.76 12.74
N LYS A 64 -7.36 6.54 13.27
CA LYS A 64 -7.47 8.00 13.42
C LYS A 64 -6.57 8.72 12.42
N GLU A 65 -7.11 9.78 11.84
CA GLU A 65 -6.35 10.73 11.03
C GLU A 65 -5.46 11.58 11.95
N LEU A 66 -4.16 11.56 11.70
CA LEU A 66 -3.17 12.35 12.44
C LEU A 66 -2.68 13.57 11.64
N LEU A 67 -2.71 13.47 10.31
CA LEU A 67 -2.37 14.54 9.36
C LEU A 67 -3.15 14.31 8.07
N HIS A 68 -3.77 15.35 7.53
CA HIS A 68 -4.39 15.34 6.20
C HIS A 68 -4.33 16.72 5.59
N ILE A 69 -3.37 16.93 4.70
CA ILE A 69 -3.11 18.24 4.12
C ILE A 69 -2.99 18.16 2.61
N ALA A 70 -3.36 19.25 1.95
CA ALA A 70 -3.14 19.49 0.53
C ALA A 70 -2.19 20.67 0.37
N VAL A 71 -1.21 20.56 -0.53
CA VAL A 71 -0.23 21.62 -0.81
C VAL A 71 -0.10 21.84 -2.32
N GLY A 72 0.23 23.07 -2.71
CA GLY A 72 0.46 23.46 -4.10
C GLY A 72 -0.80 23.43 -4.97
N LYS A 73 -0.61 23.18 -6.26
CA LYS A 73 -1.64 23.23 -7.30
C LYS A 73 -1.97 21.83 -7.82
N GLN A 74 -3.24 21.57 -8.07
CA GLN A 74 -3.67 20.37 -8.82
C GLN A 74 -3.52 20.56 -10.35
N ASP A 75 -3.55 21.81 -10.79
CA ASP A 75 -3.37 22.23 -12.19
C ASP A 75 -2.66 23.59 -12.15
N VAL A 76 -1.43 23.64 -12.68
CA VAL A 76 -0.59 24.84 -12.59
C VAL A 76 -1.04 25.87 -13.60
N GLU A 77 -1.40 25.42 -14.80
CA GLU A 77 -1.80 26.24 -15.93
C GLU A 77 -3.16 26.90 -15.71
N ALA A 78 -4.10 26.17 -15.09
CA ALA A 78 -5.41 26.69 -14.70
C ALA A 78 -5.41 27.39 -13.33
N ASP A 79 -4.23 27.56 -12.70
CA ASP A 79 -4.03 28.13 -11.37
C ASP A 79 -4.94 27.51 -10.28
N LYS A 80 -5.17 26.20 -10.36
CA LYS A 80 -6.14 25.49 -9.52
C LYS A 80 -5.47 24.90 -8.29
N ASP A 81 -5.89 25.32 -7.11
CA ASP A 81 -5.36 24.81 -5.84
C ASP A 81 -5.60 23.31 -5.64
N MET A 82 -4.63 22.64 -5.02
CA MET A 82 -4.78 21.25 -4.58
C MET A 82 -5.83 21.14 -3.47
N LYS A 83 -6.64 20.08 -3.49
CA LYS A 83 -7.60 19.77 -2.44
C LYS A 83 -7.34 18.37 -1.89
N ILE A 84 -7.74 18.13 -0.64
CA ILE A 84 -7.60 16.83 0.02
C ILE A 84 -8.35 15.70 -0.71
N ASP A 85 -9.40 16.05 -1.46
CA ASP A 85 -10.25 15.15 -2.25
C ASP A 85 -9.94 15.19 -3.76
N SER A 86 -8.82 15.81 -4.16
CA SER A 86 -8.38 15.82 -5.55
C SER A 86 -8.17 14.39 -6.07
N LEU A 87 -8.55 14.15 -7.33
CA LEU A 87 -8.40 12.84 -7.96
C LEU A 87 -6.98 12.65 -8.51
N PHE A 88 -6.38 11.50 -8.20
CA PHE A 88 -5.03 11.16 -8.63
C PHE A 88 -5.00 9.90 -9.50
N ARG A 89 -4.10 9.90 -10.49
CA ARG A 89 -3.72 8.67 -11.19
C ARG A 89 -2.75 7.87 -10.32
N ILE A 90 -3.24 6.83 -9.66
CA ILE A 90 -2.47 6.05 -8.68
C ILE A 90 -1.48 5.03 -9.30
N ALA A 91 -1.54 4.83 -10.62
CA ALA A 91 -0.64 3.96 -11.38
C ALA A 91 -0.42 2.58 -10.72
N SER A 92 0.83 2.20 -10.44
CA SER A 92 1.18 0.89 -9.87
C SER A 92 0.63 0.62 -8.47
N GLN A 93 0.15 1.63 -7.72
CA GLN A 93 -0.55 1.39 -6.45
C GLN A 93 -1.79 0.50 -6.62
N THR A 94 -2.38 0.48 -7.83
CA THR A 94 -3.46 -0.44 -8.22
C THR A 94 -3.11 -1.90 -7.93
N LYS A 95 -1.83 -2.30 -8.00
CA LYS A 95 -1.40 -3.69 -7.72
C LYS A 95 -1.76 -4.14 -6.32
N ALA A 96 -1.66 -3.27 -5.32
CA ALA A 96 -2.04 -3.61 -3.94
C ALA A 96 -3.53 -3.96 -3.86
N LEU A 97 -4.39 -3.18 -4.52
CA LEU A 97 -5.83 -3.44 -4.61
C LEU A 97 -6.14 -4.74 -5.37
N THR A 98 -5.47 -4.96 -6.51
CA THR A 98 -5.60 -6.21 -7.27
C THR A 98 -5.17 -7.42 -6.44
N SER A 99 -4.05 -7.33 -5.72
CA SER A 99 -3.57 -8.39 -4.83
C SER A 99 -4.58 -8.69 -3.71
N VAL A 100 -5.20 -7.68 -3.11
CA VAL A 100 -6.30 -7.89 -2.14
C VAL A 100 -7.47 -8.63 -2.78
N GLY A 101 -7.86 -8.26 -4.01
CA GLY A 101 -8.87 -9.01 -4.77
C GLY A 101 -8.51 -10.48 -4.96
N VAL A 102 -7.26 -10.78 -5.29
CA VAL A 102 -6.74 -12.16 -5.40
C VAL A 102 -6.78 -12.88 -4.04
N MET A 103 -6.45 -12.21 -2.94
CA MET A 103 -6.56 -12.80 -1.59
C MET A 103 -8.00 -13.16 -1.23
N ILE A 104 -8.97 -12.29 -1.57
CA ILE A 104 -10.41 -12.57 -1.37
C ILE A 104 -10.85 -13.81 -2.18
N LEU A 105 -10.39 -13.94 -3.43
CA LEU A 105 -10.68 -15.13 -4.24
C LEU A 105 -10.06 -16.39 -3.64
N LYS A 106 -8.85 -16.30 -3.07
CA LYS A 106 -8.18 -17.41 -2.37
C LYS A 106 -8.96 -17.85 -1.13
N GLU A 107 -9.43 -16.89 -0.34
CA GLU A 107 -10.24 -17.14 0.87
C GLU A 107 -11.55 -17.84 0.53
N ARG A 108 -12.19 -17.45 -0.58
CA ARG A 108 -13.41 -18.09 -1.10
C ARG A 108 -13.18 -19.45 -1.75
N GLY A 109 -11.94 -19.94 -1.80
CA GLY A 109 -11.59 -21.22 -2.43
C GLY A 109 -11.70 -21.23 -3.97
N LEU A 110 -11.82 -20.07 -4.61
CA LEU A 110 -11.97 -19.95 -6.07
C LEU A 110 -10.64 -20.07 -6.81
N ILE A 111 -9.53 -19.74 -6.14
CA ILE A 111 -8.17 -19.89 -6.65
C ILE A 111 -7.25 -20.46 -5.57
N ASN A 112 -6.13 -21.06 -5.96
CA ASN A 112 -5.00 -21.35 -5.06
C ASN A 112 -3.71 -20.74 -5.59
N PHE A 113 -2.79 -20.36 -4.70
CA PHE A 113 -1.52 -19.75 -5.11
C PHE A 113 -0.61 -20.68 -5.91
N THR A 114 -0.73 -21.98 -5.66
CA THR A 114 0.01 -23.03 -6.39
C THR A 114 -0.67 -23.44 -7.68
N ASP A 115 -1.87 -22.93 -7.98
CA ASP A 115 -2.53 -23.24 -9.26
C ASP A 115 -1.68 -22.66 -10.41
N PRO A 116 -1.48 -23.43 -11.49
CA PRO A 116 -0.92 -22.87 -12.70
C PRO A 116 -1.90 -21.86 -13.29
N ILE A 117 -1.40 -20.72 -13.75
CA ILE A 117 -2.27 -19.66 -14.30
C ILE A 117 -2.97 -20.10 -15.58
N SER A 118 -2.44 -21.11 -16.28
CA SER A 118 -3.06 -21.74 -17.44
C SER A 118 -4.43 -22.35 -17.17
N LYS A 119 -4.74 -22.67 -15.90
CA LYS A 119 -6.09 -23.08 -15.44
C LYS A 119 -7.13 -21.99 -15.69
N TYR A 120 -6.73 -20.72 -15.61
CA TYR A 120 -7.61 -19.56 -15.76
C TYR A 120 -7.38 -18.84 -17.09
N ILE A 121 -6.16 -18.90 -17.62
CA ILE A 121 -5.74 -18.23 -18.86
C ILE A 121 -5.00 -19.26 -19.74
N PRO A 122 -5.72 -20.10 -20.52
CA PRO A 122 -5.14 -21.24 -21.23
C PRO A 122 -3.95 -20.93 -22.15
N SER A 123 -3.85 -19.69 -22.66
CA SER A 123 -2.71 -19.25 -23.48
C SER A 123 -1.36 -19.36 -22.75
N PHE A 124 -1.34 -19.33 -21.41
CA PHE A 124 -0.15 -19.49 -20.59
C PHE A 124 0.29 -20.95 -20.39
N LYS A 125 -0.37 -21.93 -21.02
CA LYS A 125 0.00 -23.35 -20.86
C LYS A 125 1.40 -23.67 -21.39
N LYS A 126 1.84 -22.97 -22.44
CA LYS A 126 3.18 -23.12 -23.03
C LYS A 126 3.79 -21.74 -23.17
N THR A 127 4.81 -21.49 -22.37
CA THR A 127 5.53 -20.22 -22.33
C THR A 127 7.01 -20.49 -22.60
N SER A 128 7.69 -19.46 -23.06
CA SER A 128 9.13 -19.52 -23.36
C SER A 128 9.88 -18.47 -22.57
N VAL A 129 11.19 -18.61 -22.48
CA VAL A 129 12.11 -17.68 -21.83
C VAL A 129 13.12 -17.16 -22.86
N LEU A 130 13.34 -15.84 -22.90
CA LEU A 130 14.45 -15.24 -23.64
C LEU A 130 15.73 -15.35 -22.80
N VAL A 131 16.77 -15.94 -23.39
CA VAL A 131 18.13 -15.97 -22.86
C VAL A 131 18.97 -15.01 -23.67
N VAL A 132 19.51 -13.97 -23.03
CA VAL A 132 20.38 -12.98 -23.68
C VAL A 132 21.84 -13.39 -23.54
N HIS A 133 22.56 -13.43 -24.65
CA HIS A 133 23.98 -13.77 -24.71
C HIS A 133 24.87 -12.53 -24.56
N LYS A 134 26.16 -12.72 -24.30
CA LYS A 134 27.13 -11.62 -24.08
C LYS A 134 27.26 -10.67 -25.28
N ASP A 135 27.06 -11.18 -26.48
CA ASP A 135 27.06 -10.43 -27.74
C ASP A 135 25.73 -9.70 -28.02
N LYS A 136 24.79 -9.72 -27.06
CA LYS A 136 23.44 -9.16 -27.16
C LYS A 136 22.52 -9.89 -28.15
N SER A 137 22.95 -11.04 -28.69
CA SER A 137 22.03 -11.97 -29.33
C SER A 137 21.14 -12.63 -28.27
N TYR A 138 20.05 -13.27 -28.70
CA TYR A 138 19.17 -13.99 -27.80
C TYR A 138 18.74 -15.32 -28.39
N THR A 139 18.42 -16.26 -27.51
CA THR A 139 17.74 -17.52 -27.85
C THR A 139 16.45 -17.63 -27.05
N GLU A 140 15.47 -18.31 -27.62
CA GLU A 140 14.21 -18.62 -26.94
C GLU A 140 14.26 -20.09 -26.51
N VAL A 141 14.04 -20.35 -25.23
CA VAL A 141 14.00 -21.71 -24.67
C VAL A 141 12.65 -21.96 -24.01
N PRO A 142 12.11 -23.19 -24.02
CA PRO A 142 10.88 -23.50 -23.29
C PRO A 142 11.01 -23.18 -21.79
N ALA A 143 9.94 -22.68 -21.18
CA ALA A 143 9.90 -22.51 -19.74
C ALA A 143 9.99 -23.88 -19.03
N VAL A 144 10.78 -23.96 -17.96
CA VAL A 144 11.04 -25.22 -17.23
C VAL A 144 9.88 -25.69 -16.35
N ARG A 145 8.91 -24.80 -16.07
CA ARG A 145 7.67 -25.08 -15.33
C ARG A 145 6.59 -24.07 -15.69
N GLU A 146 5.34 -24.39 -15.39
CA GLU A 146 4.23 -23.43 -15.52
C GLU A 146 4.34 -22.29 -14.49
N ILE A 147 3.85 -21.11 -14.89
CA ILE A 147 3.72 -19.95 -14.02
C ILE A 147 2.54 -20.18 -13.07
N THR A 148 2.72 -19.89 -11.80
CA THR A 148 1.68 -20.01 -10.78
C THR A 148 1.08 -18.65 -10.43
N VAL A 149 -0.08 -18.65 -9.76
CA VAL A 149 -0.66 -17.42 -9.20
C VAL A 149 0.31 -16.75 -8.22
N HIS A 150 1.05 -17.53 -7.43
CA HIS A 150 2.09 -17.03 -6.52
C HIS A 150 3.14 -16.21 -7.28
N ASP A 151 3.64 -16.72 -8.40
CA ASP A 151 4.68 -16.06 -9.20
C ASP A 151 4.24 -14.69 -9.73
N LEU A 152 2.95 -14.52 -10.03
CA LEU A 152 2.40 -13.22 -10.46
C LEU A 152 2.38 -12.22 -9.30
N LEU A 153 1.97 -12.66 -8.10
CA LEU A 153 1.87 -11.81 -6.91
C LEU A 153 3.24 -11.37 -6.37
N THR A 154 4.28 -12.18 -6.57
CA THR A 154 5.64 -11.92 -6.08
C THR A 154 6.58 -11.36 -7.14
N HIS A 155 6.08 -11.09 -8.34
CA HIS A 155 6.90 -10.66 -9.48
C HIS A 155 8.03 -11.65 -9.85
N SER A 156 7.84 -12.96 -9.61
CA SER A 156 8.81 -14.01 -9.96
C SER A 156 8.43 -14.83 -11.21
N ALA A 157 7.38 -14.43 -11.92
CA ALA A 157 6.91 -15.10 -13.13
C ALA A 157 7.80 -14.90 -14.38
N GLY A 158 8.79 -14.00 -14.32
CA GLY A 158 9.64 -13.65 -15.47
C GLY A 158 8.99 -12.65 -16.45
N ILE A 159 7.84 -12.08 -16.10
CA ILE A 159 7.14 -11.11 -16.95
C ILE A 159 7.77 -9.73 -16.79
N SER A 160 8.27 -9.17 -17.89
CA SER A 160 8.83 -7.82 -17.94
C SER A 160 7.83 -6.82 -18.51
N TYR A 161 8.03 -5.53 -18.23
CA TYR A 161 7.25 -4.42 -18.82
C TYR A 161 7.63 -4.09 -20.27
N GLY A 162 8.59 -4.82 -20.86
CA GLY A 162 9.10 -4.54 -22.21
C GLY A 162 9.92 -3.25 -22.32
N TRP A 163 10.44 -2.76 -21.19
CA TRP A 163 11.41 -1.67 -21.13
C TRP A 163 12.82 -2.22 -20.80
N GLY A 164 13.87 -1.50 -21.20
CA GLY A 164 15.27 -1.94 -21.02
C GLY A 164 15.82 -2.79 -22.18
N ASP A 165 16.79 -3.68 -21.91
CA ASP A 165 17.42 -4.57 -22.91
C ASP A 165 16.41 -5.51 -23.62
N ASN A 166 15.22 -5.66 -23.04
CA ASN A 166 14.09 -6.43 -23.58
C ASN A 166 13.29 -5.68 -24.68
N ARG A 167 13.60 -4.41 -24.97
CA ARG A 167 12.87 -3.60 -25.97
C ARG A 167 12.89 -4.18 -27.38
N ARG A 168 14.01 -4.78 -27.79
CA ARG A 168 14.29 -5.11 -29.20
C ARG A 168 13.40 -6.20 -29.82
N LYS A 169 12.49 -6.79 -29.05
CA LYS A 169 11.56 -7.84 -29.53
C LYS A 169 10.10 -7.64 -29.16
N MET A 170 9.76 -6.60 -28.37
CA MET A 170 8.37 -6.30 -28.03
C MET A 170 7.74 -5.22 -28.92
N GLU A 171 8.49 -4.68 -29.89
CA GLU A 171 7.91 -3.92 -30.99
C GLU A 171 7.22 -4.87 -31.97
N GLY A 172 5.88 -4.90 -31.91
CA GLY A 172 5.02 -5.44 -32.97
C GLY A 172 4.20 -6.68 -32.63
N ASP A 173 4.45 -7.37 -31.51
CA ASP A 173 3.73 -8.62 -31.22
C ASP A 173 3.61 -8.92 -29.71
N TRP A 174 2.81 -8.13 -29.01
CA TRP A 174 2.45 -8.38 -27.60
C TRP A 174 1.48 -9.57 -27.42
N THR A 175 0.96 -10.12 -28.53
CA THR A 175 -0.21 -11.00 -28.53
C THR A 175 0.08 -12.44 -28.96
N SER A 176 1.13 -12.71 -29.73
CA SER A 176 1.29 -14.06 -30.31
C SER A 176 2.15 -15.00 -29.48
N ARG A 177 3.05 -14.53 -28.62
CA ARG A 177 3.97 -15.40 -27.86
C ARG A 177 4.30 -14.86 -26.48
N LEU A 178 3.88 -15.60 -25.45
CA LEU A 178 4.19 -15.33 -24.05
C LEU A 178 5.65 -15.72 -23.77
N VAL A 179 6.57 -14.85 -24.17
CA VAL A 179 8.00 -15.01 -23.92
C VAL A 179 8.42 -14.12 -22.76
N PHE A 180 9.01 -14.73 -21.74
CA PHE A 180 9.38 -14.10 -20.49
C PHE A 180 10.89 -13.96 -20.36
N CYS A 181 11.38 -13.01 -19.56
CA CYS A 181 12.80 -12.83 -19.32
C CYS A 181 13.15 -13.43 -17.96
N ARG A 182 14.26 -14.15 -17.86
CA ARG A 182 14.85 -14.56 -16.59
C ARG A 182 16.30 -14.09 -16.51
#